data_AF-A0A842LVK7-F1
#
_entry.id   AF-A0A842LVK7-F1
#
_cell.length_a   1.000
_cell.length_b   1.000
_cell.length_c   1.000
_cell.angle_alpha   90.00
_cell.angle_beta   90.00
_cell.angle_gamma   90.00
#
_symmetry.space_group_name_H-M   'P 1'
#
loop_
_entity.id
_entity.type
_entity.pdbx_description
1 polymer ?
#
loop_
_entity_poly.entity_id
_entity_poly.type
_entity_poly.pdbx_seq_one_letter_code
_entity_poly.pdbx_strand_id
1 'polypeptide(L)'
;MPEAIAIEVPDVNFGSIDQGTTGTSPDFTISNKGNVKIDLYVKADASAFTSTAATDTIPITGFQIFSNATGGYITFLTTSQKIYDNMNKAAQGSGTPTTWTTRMKLSVPSYTEDGVYTITNTYTAVKHNSPAP
;
A
#
# COMPACT_ATOMS: atom_id res chain seq x y z
N MET A 1 20.89 -21.19 6.81
CA MET A 1 19.52 -21.03 6.29
C MET A 1 19.59 -20.15 5.05
N PRO A 2 18.96 -20.53 3.93
CA PRO A 2 18.89 -19.68 2.73
C PRO A 2 18.19 -18.35 3.03
N GLU A 3 18.56 -17.29 2.31
CA GLU A 3 17.86 -16.01 2.38
C GLU A 3 16.43 -16.17 1.86
N ALA A 4 15.47 -15.58 2.57
CA ALA A 4 14.05 -15.62 2.25
C ALA A 4 13.43 -14.24 2.44
N ILE A 5 12.74 -13.76 1.41
CA ILE A 5 11.90 -12.57 1.45
C ILE A 5 10.45 -13.05 1.47
N ALA A 6 9.68 -12.58 2.44
CA ALA A 6 8.26 -12.84 2.54
C ALA A 6 7.60 -11.65 3.22
N ILE A 7 6.50 -11.16 2.65
CA ILE A 7 5.71 -10.07 3.21
C ILE A 7 4.25 -10.47 3.34
N GLU A 8 3.59 -9.89 4.33
CA GLU A 8 2.15 -9.99 4.50
C GLU A 8 1.58 -8.57 4.49
N VAL A 9 0.62 -8.33 3.61
CA VAL A 9 -0.12 -7.07 3.48
C VAL A 9 -1.61 -7.41 3.51
N PRO A 10 -2.41 -6.82 4.40
CA PRO A 10 -3.84 -7.06 4.45
C PRO A 10 -4.59 -6.26 3.37
N ASP A 11 -5.81 -6.70 3.05
CA ASP A 11 -6.76 -5.88 2.30
C ASP A 11 -7.19 -4.67 3.14
N VAL A 12 -7.41 -3.53 2.47
CA VAL A 12 -7.76 -2.27 3.12
C VAL A 12 -9.13 -1.81 2.65
N ASN A 13 -10.07 -1.68 3.59
CA ASN A 13 -11.40 -1.13 3.33
C ASN A 13 -11.50 0.27 3.97
N PHE A 14 -11.82 1.27 3.14
CA PHE A 14 -12.02 2.64 3.59
C PHE A 14 -13.39 2.88 4.24
N GLY A 15 -14.33 1.94 4.11
CA GLY A 15 -15.73 2.15 4.48
C GLY A 15 -16.43 3.06 3.47
N SER A 16 -17.43 3.80 3.94
CA SER A 16 -18.15 4.78 3.13
C SER A 16 -17.39 6.10 3.10
N ILE A 17 -17.17 6.64 1.89
CA ILE A 17 -16.62 7.98 1.67
C ILE A 17 -17.61 8.73 0.78
N ASP A 18 -18.06 9.89 1.21
CA ASP A 18 -18.94 10.74 0.40
C ASP A 18 -18.19 11.31 -0.81
N GLN A 19 -18.87 11.42 -1.94
CA GLN A 19 -18.33 12.08 -3.13
C GLN A 19 -17.87 13.52 -2.81
N GLY A 20 -16.78 13.96 -3.44
CA GLY A 20 -16.20 15.28 -3.23
C GLY A 20 -15.39 15.42 -1.93
N THR A 21 -15.23 14.34 -1.16
CA THR A 21 -14.49 14.36 0.11
C THR A 21 -13.21 13.52 0.04
N THR A 22 -12.42 13.56 1.12
CA THR A 22 -11.23 12.70 1.28
C THR A 22 -11.41 11.78 2.48
N GLY A 23 -11.40 10.48 2.22
CA GLY A 23 -11.39 9.45 3.25
C GLY A 23 -9.98 9.08 3.70
N THR A 24 -9.87 8.57 4.91
CA THR A 24 -8.64 7.96 5.44
C THR A 24 -8.94 6.52 5.83
N SER A 25 -8.09 5.57 5.44
CA SER A 25 -8.27 4.17 5.83
C SER A 25 -8.04 4.01 7.33
N PRO A 26 -8.56 2.93 7.95
CA PRO A 26 -8.01 2.43 9.19
C PRO A 26 -6.50 2.20 9.08
N ASP A 27 -5.80 2.27 10.21
CA ASP A 27 -4.40 1.85 10.28
C ASP A 27 -4.31 0.35 9.98
N PHE A 28 -3.38 -0.05 9.12
CA PHE A 28 -3.10 -1.45 8.78
C PHE A 28 -1.62 -1.74 8.89
N THR A 29 -1.28 -3.02 9.04
CA THR A 29 0.08 -3.45 9.34
C THR A 29 0.66 -4.31 8.23
N ILE A 30 1.82 -3.92 7.71
CA ILE A 30 2.63 -4.72 6.80
C ILE A 30 3.69 -5.45 7.62
N SER A 31 3.88 -6.74 7.37
CA SER A 31 4.83 -7.58 8.12
C SER A 31 5.93 -8.14 7.21
N ASN A 32 7.20 -8.01 7.61
CA ASN A 32 8.29 -8.79 7.04
C ASN A 32 8.38 -10.14 7.76
N LYS A 33 7.95 -11.20 7.07
CA LYS A 33 8.02 -12.60 7.51
C LYS A 33 9.34 -13.27 7.08
N GLY A 34 10.13 -12.60 6.25
CA GLY A 34 11.42 -13.06 5.77
C GLY A 34 12.52 -12.99 6.83
N ASN A 35 13.67 -13.56 6.48
CA ASN A 35 14.86 -13.61 7.33
C ASN A 35 15.95 -12.60 6.93
N VAL A 36 15.66 -11.75 5.93
CA VAL A 36 16.50 -10.62 5.50
C VAL A 36 15.79 -9.29 5.72
N LYS A 37 16.57 -8.21 5.85
CA LYS A 37 16.02 -6.86 5.82
C LYS A 37 15.54 -6.52 4.41
N ILE A 38 14.47 -5.74 4.31
CA ILE A 38 13.84 -5.43 3.02
C ILE A 38 13.56 -3.94 2.85
N ASP A 39 13.55 -3.50 1.60
CA ASP A 39 12.87 -2.28 1.18
C ASP A 39 11.52 -2.66 0.58
N LEU A 40 10.49 -1.85 0.84
CA LEU A 40 9.15 -2.07 0.29
C LEU A 40 8.83 -1.04 -0.78
N TYR A 41 8.37 -1.55 -1.91
CA TYR A 41 7.86 -0.76 -3.02
C TYR A 41 6.39 -1.09 -3.25
N VAL A 42 5.62 -0.10 -3.71
CA VAL A 42 4.23 -0.30 -4.11
C VAL A 42 3.96 0.40 -5.44
N LYS A 43 3.03 -0.15 -6.20
CA LYS A 43 2.38 0.49 -7.34
C LYS A 43 0.90 0.15 -7.35
N ALA A 44 0.10 1.00 -7.97
CA ALA A 44 -1.26 0.64 -8.39
C ALA A 44 -1.19 -0.15 -9.71
N ASP A 45 -1.99 -1.19 -9.83
CA ASP A 45 -2.02 -2.02 -11.05
C ASP A 45 -2.85 -1.35 -12.17
N ALA A 46 -3.64 -0.34 -11.82
CA ALA A 46 -4.44 0.46 -12.74
C ALA A 46 -4.35 1.96 -12.38
N SER A 47 -4.76 2.83 -13.30
CA SER A 47 -4.77 4.29 -13.11
C SER A 47 -6.01 4.81 -12.37
N ALA A 48 -6.98 3.95 -12.06
CA ALA A 48 -8.21 4.33 -11.36
C ALA A 48 -8.81 3.14 -10.60
N PHE A 49 -9.60 3.43 -9.57
CA PHE A 49 -10.51 2.48 -8.95
C PHE A 49 -11.73 2.30 -9.84
N THR A 50 -12.20 1.07 -9.94
CA THR A 50 -13.35 0.70 -10.78
C THR A 50 -14.45 0.04 -9.94
N SER A 51 -15.69 0.20 -10.38
CA SER A 51 -16.85 -0.49 -9.84
C SER A 51 -17.50 -1.31 -10.96
N THR A 52 -18.03 -2.50 -10.66
CA THR A 52 -18.83 -3.27 -11.61
C THR A 52 -20.27 -2.76 -11.71
N ALA A 53 -20.68 -1.85 -10.82
CA ALA A 53 -22.03 -1.33 -10.70
C ALA A 53 -22.17 0.15 -11.09
N ALA A 54 -21.05 0.85 -11.34
CA ALA A 54 -21.04 2.28 -11.70
C ALA A 54 -20.30 2.49 -13.03
N THR A 55 -20.57 3.61 -13.70
CA THR A 55 -19.91 3.96 -14.96
C THR A 55 -18.71 4.88 -14.78
N ASP A 56 -18.68 5.63 -13.67
CA ASP A 56 -17.55 6.47 -13.29
C ASP A 56 -16.39 5.68 -12.70
N THR A 57 -15.22 6.32 -12.60
CA THR A 57 -14.03 5.76 -11.95
C THR A 57 -13.41 6.80 -11.02
N ILE A 58 -12.64 6.35 -10.03
CA ILE A 58 -11.92 7.24 -9.11
C ILE A 58 -10.43 7.22 -9.49
N PRO A 59 -9.85 8.31 -10.03
CA PRO A 59 -8.44 8.33 -10.43
C PRO A 59 -7.48 8.15 -9.24
N ILE A 60 -6.33 7.49 -9.45
CA ILE A 60 -5.31 7.34 -8.38
C ILE A 60 -4.58 8.63 -8.01
N THR A 61 -4.80 9.74 -8.72
CA THR A 61 -4.15 11.03 -8.42
C THR A 61 -4.47 11.56 -7.01
N GLY A 62 -5.62 11.16 -6.46
CA GLY A 62 -6.03 11.43 -5.07
C GLY A 62 -5.79 10.28 -4.09
N PHE A 63 -5.10 9.20 -4.51
CA PHE A 63 -4.86 8.01 -3.68
C PHE A 63 -3.43 8.01 -3.16
N GLN A 64 -3.27 7.95 -1.84
CA GLN A 64 -1.99 8.16 -1.17
C GLN A 64 -1.75 7.14 -0.05
N ILE A 65 -0.48 6.83 0.23
CA ILE A 65 -0.06 6.01 1.38
C ILE A 65 0.97 6.79 2.20
N PHE A 66 0.89 6.71 3.52
CA PHE A 66 1.94 7.24 4.38
C PHE A 66 3.20 6.37 4.23
N SER A 67 4.33 6.99 3.92
CA SER A 67 5.60 6.32 3.66
C SER A 67 6.58 6.59 4.79
N ASN A 68 7.18 5.53 5.34
CA ASN A 68 8.29 5.66 6.27
C ASN A 68 9.55 6.19 5.57
N ALA A 69 9.76 5.80 4.30
CA ALA A 69 10.93 6.21 3.52
C ALA A 69 11.00 7.73 3.28
N THR A 70 9.84 8.40 3.16
CA THR A 70 9.77 9.86 2.95
C THR A 70 9.32 10.63 4.20
N GLY A 71 8.77 9.95 5.20
CA GLY A 71 8.17 10.56 6.39
C GLY A 71 6.81 11.25 6.14
N GLY A 72 6.21 11.05 4.96
CA GLY A 72 4.97 11.72 4.55
C GLY A 72 4.09 10.87 3.63
N TYR A 73 2.98 11.45 3.17
CA TYR A 73 2.13 10.81 2.17
C TYR A 73 2.77 10.91 0.79
N ILE A 74 2.79 9.77 0.09
CA ILE A 74 3.11 9.73 -1.33
C ILE A 74 1.86 9.31 -2.10
N THR A 75 1.65 9.92 -3.26
CA THR A 75 0.57 9.52 -4.18
C THR A 75 0.98 8.25 -4.92
N PHE A 76 0.05 7.30 -5.03
CA PHE A 76 0.23 6.09 -5.81
C PHE A 76 0.44 6.40 -7.29
N LEU A 77 1.39 5.71 -7.89
CA LEU A 77 1.62 5.67 -9.32
C LEU A 77 1.43 4.24 -9.85
N THR A 78 1.32 4.11 -11.17
CA THR A 78 1.40 2.81 -11.85
C THR A 78 2.83 2.28 -11.96
N THR A 79 3.81 3.06 -11.50
CA THR A 79 5.23 2.70 -11.38
C THR A 79 5.60 2.47 -9.92
N SER A 80 6.52 1.53 -9.65
CA SER A 80 6.99 1.20 -8.31
C SER A 80 7.57 2.42 -7.57
N GLN A 81 7.10 2.67 -6.35
CA GLN A 81 7.61 3.71 -5.46
C GLN A 81 7.99 3.11 -4.12
N LYS A 82 9.16 3.50 -3.59
CA LYS A 82 9.60 3.05 -2.25
C LYS A 82 8.70 3.67 -1.18
N ILE A 83 8.05 2.83 -0.38
CA ILE A 83 7.20 3.24 0.75
C ILE A 83 7.86 3.00 2.10
N TYR A 84 8.79 2.04 2.18
CA TYR A 84 9.55 1.75 3.39
C TYR A 84 11.02 1.47 3.05
N ASP A 85 11.92 2.06 3.82
CA ASP A 85 13.35 1.84 3.72
C ASP A 85 13.85 1.03 4.92
N ASN A 86 14.62 -0.03 4.67
CA ASN A 86 15.34 -0.78 5.70
C ASN A 86 14.42 -1.44 6.78
N MET A 87 13.34 -2.09 6.37
CA MET A 87 12.50 -2.86 7.29
C MET A 87 13.31 -4.02 7.88
N ASN A 88 13.37 -4.09 9.20
CA ASN A 88 14.08 -5.17 9.88
C ASN A 88 13.51 -6.55 9.50
N LYS A 89 14.37 -7.57 9.58
CA LYS A 89 13.97 -8.98 9.41
C LYS A 89 13.09 -9.44 10.59
N ALA A 90 12.34 -10.52 10.41
CA ALA A 90 11.77 -11.21 11.55
C ALA A 90 12.89 -11.65 12.52
N ALA A 91 12.60 -11.66 13.83
CA ALA A 91 13.56 -12.18 14.81
C ALA A 91 13.84 -13.67 14.51
N GLN A 92 15.11 -14.09 14.62
CA GLN A 92 15.50 -15.48 14.31
C GLN A 92 14.93 -16.44 15.37
N GLY A 93 14.28 -17.53 14.95
CA GLY A 93 13.62 -18.51 15.84
C GLY A 93 12.09 -18.37 15.82
N SER A 94 11.43 -18.48 16.99
CA SER A 94 9.99 -18.21 17.18
C SER A 94 9.64 -16.72 17.12
N GLY A 95 10.41 -15.95 16.35
CA GLY A 95 10.43 -14.50 16.43
C GLY A 95 9.19 -13.86 15.82
N THR A 96 8.67 -12.85 16.51
CA THR A 96 7.60 -12.00 15.99
C THR A 96 8.07 -11.32 14.69
N PRO A 97 7.25 -11.31 13.63
CA PRO A 97 7.52 -10.53 12.42
C PRO A 97 7.82 -9.08 12.77
N THR A 98 8.76 -8.47 12.05
CA THR A 98 8.87 -7.01 12.10
C THR A 98 7.67 -6.43 11.37
N THR A 99 6.99 -5.49 12.01
CA THR A 99 5.78 -4.87 11.51
C THR A 99 6.00 -3.38 11.25
N TRP A 100 5.24 -2.86 10.29
CA TRP A 100 5.07 -1.44 10.08
C TRP A 100 3.59 -1.11 9.94
N THR A 101 3.11 -0.23 10.81
CA THR A 101 1.75 0.31 10.73
C THR A 101 1.74 1.55 9.85
N THR A 102 0.83 1.57 8.87
CA THR A 102 0.62 2.68 7.95
C THR A 102 -0.88 2.88 7.67
N ARG A 103 -1.20 3.90 6.88
CA ARG A 103 -2.55 4.26 6.47
C ARG A 103 -2.55 4.86 5.07
N MET A 104 -3.72 4.87 4.46
CA MET A 104 -3.94 5.46 3.13
C MET A 104 -4.96 6.60 3.19
N LYS A 105 -4.94 7.44 2.16
CA LYS A 105 -5.95 8.48 1.89
C LYS A 105 -6.48 8.32 0.48
N LEU A 106 -7.76 8.62 0.29
CA LEU A 106 -8.40 8.62 -1.01
C LEU A 106 -9.31 9.84 -1.14
N SER A 107 -9.04 10.69 -2.12
CA SER A 107 -9.97 11.75 -2.53
C SER A 107 -10.94 11.21 -3.58
N VAL A 108 -12.24 11.26 -3.27
CA VAL A 108 -13.32 10.81 -4.16
C VAL A 108 -13.85 12.02 -4.94
N PRO A 109 -13.86 12.00 -6.28
CA PRO A 109 -14.42 13.09 -7.08
C PRO A 109 -15.91 13.34 -6.78
N SER A 110 -16.36 14.58 -6.93
CA SER A 110 -17.76 14.99 -6.63
C SER A 110 -18.80 14.49 -7.62
N TYR A 111 -18.38 13.87 -8.72
CA TYR A 111 -19.26 13.26 -9.71
C TYR A 111 -19.40 11.75 -9.51
N THR A 112 -18.70 11.17 -8.54
CA THR A 112 -18.63 9.71 -8.37
C THR A 112 -20.00 9.16 -7.95
N GLU A 113 -20.60 8.33 -8.80
CA GLU A 113 -21.82 7.58 -8.48
C GLU A 113 -21.64 6.67 -7.25
N ASP A 114 -22.72 6.44 -6.50
CA ASP A 114 -22.73 5.50 -5.39
C ASP A 114 -22.32 4.08 -5.86
N GLY A 115 -21.37 3.47 -5.16
CA GLY A 115 -20.91 2.14 -5.52
C GLY A 115 -19.72 1.65 -4.69
N VAL A 116 -19.33 0.40 -4.94
CA VAL A 116 -18.11 -0.20 -4.36
C VAL A 116 -17.01 -0.14 -5.39
N TYR A 117 -16.02 0.71 -5.13
CA TYR A 117 -14.87 0.92 -6.00
C TYR A 117 -13.66 0.17 -5.45
N THR A 118 -12.99 -0.60 -6.32
CA THR A 118 -11.82 -1.40 -5.96
C THR A 118 -10.62 -1.05 -6.83
N ILE A 119 -9.43 -1.20 -6.25
CA ILE A 119 -8.16 -1.15 -6.97
C ILE A 119 -7.23 -2.22 -6.41
N THR A 120 -6.42 -2.82 -7.27
CA THR A 120 -5.36 -3.73 -6.86
C THR A 120 -4.02 -2.98 -6.83
N ASN A 121 -3.25 -3.23 -5.78
CA ASN A 121 -1.91 -2.68 -5.63
C ASN A 121 -0.90 -3.82 -5.52
N THR A 122 0.19 -3.75 -6.29
CA THR A 122 1.30 -4.68 -6.17
C THR A 122 2.32 -4.16 -5.18
N TYR A 123 2.59 -4.93 -4.12
CA TYR A 123 3.69 -4.71 -3.19
C TYR A 123 4.87 -5.58 -3.56
N THR A 124 6.04 -4.96 -3.75
CA THR A 124 7.29 -5.66 -4.04
C THR A 124 8.27 -5.45 -2.90
N ALA A 125 8.72 -6.55 -2.30
CA ALA A 125 9.80 -6.55 -1.32
C ALA A 125 11.10 -6.97 -1.99
N VAL A 126 12.15 -6.16 -1.80
CA VAL A 126 13.51 -6.48 -2.23
C VAL A 126 14.43 -6.47 -1.03
N LYS A 127 15.51 -7.25 -1.06
CA LYS A 127 16.52 -7.19 -0.01
C LYS A 127 17.08 -5.77 0.09
N HIS A 128 17.20 -5.25 1.30
CA HIS A 128 17.72 -3.89 1.52
C HIS A 128 19.10 -3.71 0.86
N ASN A 129 19.31 -2.56 0.22
CA ASN A 129 20.48 -2.24 -0.65
C ASN A 129 20.58 -3.04 -1.96
N SER A 130 19.52 -3.75 -2.35
CA SER A 130 19.42 -4.30 -3.72
C SER A 130 18.84 -3.24 -4.67
N PRO A 131 19.03 -3.37 -5.99
CA PRO A 131 18.40 -2.50 -6.96
C PRO A 131 16.88 -2.42 -6.77
N ALA A 132 16.31 -1.25 -7.04
CA ALA A 132 14.87 -1.05 -7.09
C ALA A 132 14.24 -1.92 -8.20
N PRO A 133 12.99 -2.40 -8.00
CA PRO A 133 12.26 -3.20 -8.99
C PRO A 133 11.74 -2.38 -10.17
#